data_AF-A0A1G7I831-F1
#
_entry.id   AF-A0A1G7I831-F1
#
_cell.length_a   1.000
_cell.length_b   1.000
_cell.length_c   1.000
_cell.angle_alpha   90.00
_cell.angle_beta   90.00
_cell.angle_gamma   90.00
#
_symmetry.space_group_name_H-M   'P 1'
#
loop_
_entity.id
_entity.type
_entity.pdbx_description
1 polymer ?
#
loop_
_entity_poly.entity_id
_entity_poly.type
_entity_poly.pdbx_seq_one_letter_code
_entity_poly.pdbx_strand_id
1 'polypeptide(L)' 'MIGVGLLDSFGALVSSIVASLVFAILSYVVTVFIVGAGAGLAEYSPSSDFVALAAAILAGAAIVGGASPMAGLGDGT' A
#
# COMPACT_ATOMS: atom_id res chain seq x y z
N MET A 1 8.43 36.40 0.35
CA MET A 1 7.15 35.65 0.36
C MET A 1 7.18 34.35 -0.47
N ILE A 2 8.16 34.11 -1.36
CA ILE A 2 8.29 32.83 -2.10
C ILE A 2 8.99 31.72 -1.29
N GLY A 3 9.86 32.07 -0.33
CA GLY A 3 10.61 31.07 0.46
C GLY A 3 9.77 30.21 1.39
N VAL A 4 8.82 30.81 2.14
CA VAL A 4 8.02 30.08 3.14
C VAL A 4 7.11 29.04 2.49
N GLY A 5 6.40 29.40 1.41
CA GLY A 5 5.49 28.47 0.73
C GLY A 5 6.17 27.27 0.05
N LEU A 6 7.43 27.42 -0.38
CA LEU A 6 8.20 26.31 -0.98
C LEU A 6 8.62 25.28 0.09
N LEU A 7 9.06 25.73 1.26
CA LEU A 7 9.41 24.84 2.37
C LEU A 7 8.17 24.09 2.90
N ASP A 8 7.03 24.76 3.00
CA ASP A 8 5.77 24.13 3.41
C ASP A 8 5.31 23.07 2.40
N SER A 9 5.42 23.36 1.10
CA SER A 9 5.08 22.41 0.03
C SER A 9 6.00 21.19 0.02
N PHE A 10 7.30 21.39 0.23
CA PHE A 10 8.27 20.30 0.34
C PHE A 10 8.01 19.45 1.59
N GLY A 11 7.69 20.07 2.74
CA GLY A 11 7.28 19.36 3.95
C GLY A 11 6.02 18.51 3.74
N ALA A 12 5.01 19.06 3.05
CA ALA A 12 3.80 18.33 2.71
C ALA A 12 4.06 17.13 1.79
N LEU A 13 4.95 17.29 0.80
CA LEU A 13 5.40 16.21 -0.08
C LEU A 13 6.10 15.09 0.71
N VAL A 14 7.06 15.45 1.57
CA VAL A 14 7.77 14.45 2.37
C VAL A 14 6.81 13.71 3.30
N SER A 15 5.89 14.42 3.94
CA SER A 15 4.86 13.83 4.80
C SER A 15 3.97 12.85 4.04
N SER A 16 3.51 13.22 2.83
CA SER A 16 2.66 12.33 2.02
C SER A 16 3.40 11.08 1.54
N ILE A 17 4.67 11.20 1.15
CA ILE A 17 5.52 10.06 0.80
C ILE A 17 5.66 9.12 2.00
N VAL A 18 6.01 9.65 3.18
CA VAL A 18 6.16 8.84 4.39
C VAL A 18 4.84 8.14 4.76
N ALA A 19 3.73 8.87 4.71
CA ALA A 19 2.41 8.29 4.99
C ALA A 19 2.05 7.16 4.00
N SER A 20 2.30 7.36 2.70
CA SER A 20 2.07 6.34 1.67
C SER A 20 2.95 5.11 1.85
N LEU A 21 4.21 5.29 2.29
CA LEU A 21 5.14 4.21 2.54
C LEU A 21 4.71 3.37 3.75
N VAL A 22 4.29 4.02 4.83
CA VAL A 22 3.75 3.33 6.01
C VAL A 22 2.51 2.52 5.62
N PHE A 23 1.60 3.09 4.84
CA PHE A 23 0.42 2.38 4.34
C PHE A 23 0.80 1.15 3.50
N ALA A 24 1.77 1.29 2.58
CA ALA A 24 2.23 0.19 1.75
C ALA A 24 2.86 -0.96 2.56
N ILE A 25 3.67 -0.63 3.56
CA ILE A 25 4.31 -1.63 4.45
C ILE A 25 3.24 -2.38 5.25
N LEU A 26 2.27 -1.67 5.83
CA LEU A 26 1.19 -2.29 6.58
C LEU A 26 0.32 -3.18 5.67
N SER A 27 0.00 -2.70 4.47
CA SER A 27 -0.74 -3.48 3.47
C SER A 27 0.01 -4.76 3.10
N TYR A 28 1.33 -4.69 2.88
CA TYR A 28 2.16 -5.86 2.59
C TYR A 28 2.13 -6.89 3.71
N VAL A 29 2.33 -6.47 4.96
CA VAL A 29 2.36 -7.38 6.12
C VAL A 29 1.02 -8.12 6.27
N VAL A 30 -0.09 -7.42 6.13
CA VAL A 30 -1.43 -8.04 6.16
C VAL A 30 -1.60 -9.02 4.99
N THR A 31 -1.10 -8.66 3.81
CA THR A 31 -1.22 -9.50 2.62
C THR A 31 -0.40 -10.79 2.73
N VAL A 32 0.79 -10.75 3.34
CA VAL A 32 1.59 -11.96 3.63
C VAL A 32 0.80 -12.93 4.51
N PHE A 33 0.13 -12.42 5.55
CA PHE A 33 -0.74 -13.21 6.40
C PHE A 33 -1.91 -13.83 5.61
N ILE A 34 -2.56 -13.06 4.73
CA ILE A 34 -3.68 -13.52 3.90
C ILE A 34 -3.23 -14.66 2.97
N VAL A 35 -2.12 -14.49 2.24
CA VAL A 35 -1.62 -15.50 1.31
C VAL A 35 -1.19 -16.77 2.05
N GLY A 36 -0.50 -16.63 3.18
CA GLY A 36 -0.07 -17.77 4.00
C GLY A 36 -1.26 -18.55 4.58
N ALA A 37 -2.25 -17.86 5.15
CA ALA A 37 -3.46 -18.49 5.65
C ALA A 37 -4.26 -19.16 4.53
N GLY A 38 -4.39 -18.51 3.37
CA GLY A 38 -5.07 -19.06 2.20
C GLY A 38 -4.42 -20.36 1.67
N ALA A 39 -3.09 -20.43 1.67
CA ALA A 39 -2.38 -21.65 1.30
C ALA A 39 -2.65 -22.81 2.27
N GLY A 40 -2.71 -22.52 3.58
CA GLY A 40 -3.08 -23.52 4.59
C GLY A 40 -4.49 -24.07 4.41
N LEU A 41 -5.45 -23.24 3.99
CA LEU A 41 -6.81 -23.67 3.67
C LEU A 41 -6.89 -24.55 2.41
N ALA A 42 -5.91 -24.44 1.52
CA ALA A 42 -5.82 -25.22 0.29
C ALA A 42 -4.99 -26.51 0.46
N GLU A 43 -4.58 -26.85 1.69
CA GLU A 43 -3.67 -27.96 1.99
C GLU A 43 -2.35 -27.88 1.20
N TYR A 44 -1.94 -26.66 0.84
CA TYR A 44 -0.71 -26.41 0.09
C TYR A 44 0.33 -25.78 1.00
N SER A 45 1.57 -26.27 0.92
CA SER A 45 2.69 -25.77 1.72
C SER A 45 3.70 -25.05 0.80
N PRO A 46 3.43 -23.80 0.40
CA PRO A 46 4.32 -23.02 -0.47
C PRO A 46 5.63 -22.68 0.24
N SER A 47 6.69 -22.44 -0.54
CA SER A 47 7.91 -21.84 0.01
C SER A 47 7.62 -20.42 0.51
N SER A 48 8.31 -20.00 1.57
CA SER A 48 8.16 -18.66 2.15
C SER A 48 8.46 -17.55 1.14
N ASP A 49 9.39 -17.78 0.22
CA ASP A 49 9.77 -16.82 -0.83
C ASP A 49 8.61 -16.59 -1.81
N PHE A 50 7.86 -17.66 -2.13
CA PHE A 50 6.68 -17.55 -2.98
C PHE A 50 5.57 -16.76 -2.29
N VAL A 51 5.34 -17.01 -0.99
CA VAL A 51 4.35 -16.26 -0.20
C VAL A 51 4.71 -14.78 -0.14
N ALA A 52 5.98 -14.46 0.10
CA ALA A 52 6.47 -13.08 0.15
C ALA A 52 6.31 -12.36 -1.20
N LEU A 53 6.62 -13.02 -2.32
CA LEU A 53 6.47 -12.46 -3.66
C LEU A 53 5.00 -12.27 -4.04
N ALA A 54 4.17 -13.31 -3.84
CA ALA A 54 2.74 -13.25 -4.13
C ALA A 54 2.04 -12.15 -3.32
N ALA A 55 2.42 -12.01 -2.04
CA ALA A 55 1.91 -10.94 -1.19
C ALA A 55 2.36 -9.55 -1.64
N ALA A 56 3.59 -9.40 -2.15
CA ALA A 56 4.07 -8.12 -2.66
C ALA A 56 3.28 -7.66 -3.90
N ILE A 57 3.05 -8.58 -4.84
CA ILE A 57 2.27 -8.31 -6.05
C ILE A 57 0.81 -7.98 -5.68
N LEU A 58 0.22 -8.75 -4.77
CA LEU A 58 -1.16 -8.56 -4.35
C LEU A 58 -1.35 -7.25 -3.56
N ALA A 59 -0.42 -6.89 -2.68
CA ALA A 59 -0.46 -5.62 -1.96
C ALA A 59 -0.36 -4.44 -2.93
N GLY A 60 0.56 -4.50 -3.91
CA GLY A 60 0.65 -3.50 -4.97
C GLY A 60 -0.65 -3.35 -5.76
N ALA A 61 -1.26 -4.47 -6.17
CA ALA A 61 -2.53 -4.48 -6.88
C ALA A 61 -3.68 -3.91 -6.03
N ALA A 62 -3.73 -4.22 -4.73
CA ALA A 62 -4.75 -3.71 -3.81
C ALA A 62 -4.63 -2.19 -3.60
N ILE A 63 -3.41 -1.66 -3.49
CA ILE A 63 -3.16 -0.21 -3.37
C ILE A 63 -3.61 0.51 -4.64
N VAL A 64 -3.24 0.00 -5.82
CA VAL A 64 -3.64 0.58 -7.11
C VAL A 64 -5.16 0.48 -7.31
N GLY A 65 -5.76 -0.68 -7.03
CA GLY A 65 -7.20 -0.89 -7.14
C GLY A 65 -8.00 0.00 -6.17
N GLY A 66 -7.56 0.11 -4.93
CA GLY A 66 -8.17 0.92 -3.87
C GLY A 66 -8.05 2.43 -4.06
N ALA A 67 -7.08 2.90 -4.85
CA ALA A 67 -7.01 4.31 -5.25
C ALA A 67 -8.22 4.75 -6.10
N SER A 68 -8.88 3.81 -6.79
CA SER A 68 -10.00 4.09 -7.71
C SER A 68 -11.25 4.66 -7.01
N PRO A 69 -11.79 4.09 -5.91
CA PRO A 69 -12.91 4.69 -5.19
C PRO A 69 -12.56 6.00 -4.46
N MET A 70 -11.32 6.21 -4.01
CA MET A 70 -10.91 7.49 -3.43
C MET A 70 -10.85 8.62 -4.48
N ALA A 71 -10.48 8.30 -5.73
CA ALA A 71 -10.55 9.26 -6.82
C ALA A 71 -12.00 9.71 -7.08
N GLY A 72 -12.99 8.80 -6.96
CA GLY A 72 -14.41 9.13 -7.11
C GLY A 72 -15.03 9.93 -5.95
N LEU A 73 -14.40 9.95 -4.77
CA LEU A 73 -14.83 10.75 -3.61
C LEU A 73 -14.27 12.19 -3.64
N GLY A 74 -13.24 12.45 -4.45
CA GLY A 74 -12.63 13.78 -4.60
C GLY A 74 -13.43 14.76 -5.45
N ASP A 75 -14.36 14.26 -6.27
CA ASP A 75 -15.24 15.05 -7.16
C ASP A 75 -16.58 15.43 -6.49
N GLY A 76 -16.69 15.28 -5.16
CA GLY A 76 -17.92 15.47 -4.38
C GLY A 76 -18.21 16.90 -3.87
N THR A 77 -17.54 17.93 -4.42
CA THR A 77 -17.77 19.38 -4.17
C THR A 77 -17.45 20.19 -5.40
#